data_AF-A0A8S3QJN8-F1
#
_entry.id   AF-A0A8S3QJN8-F1
#
_cell.length_a   1.000
_cell.length_b   1.000
_cell.length_c   1.000
_cell.angle_alpha   90.00
_cell.angle_beta   90.00
_cell.angle_gamma   90.00
#
_symmetry.space_group_name_H-M   'P 1'
#
loop_
_entity.id
_entity.type
_entity.pdbx_description
1 polymer ?
#
loop_
_entity_poly.entity_id
_entity_poly.type
_entity_poly.pdbx_seq_one_letter_code
_entity_poly.pdbx_strand_id
1 'polypeptide(L)'
;MCLYFPIEDQVSKNKDKNQTVTKIIKYDTKSLPENWLIGDSIVTEINRVILQLEQSEASQQNIDKMYENFVSVLKTEMSEKLSSKEIRISNAFNNKARKCKKPWWNSQLTMLWNDVCKVEKNWNKCRLSNKKRELRHIFVQKRKLFDRGVQRSKRQYWHSMQEELINSQGNPKEFWRKIGRMGVGSGVKILFQWRSN
;
A
#
# COMPACT_ATOMS: atom_id res chain seq x y z
N MET A 1 -1.67 4.11 -19.05
CA MET A 1 -2.91 4.77 -18.58
C MET A 1 -3.95 3.67 -18.46
N CYS A 2 -4.49 3.38 -17.28
CA CYS A 2 -5.44 2.28 -17.08
C CYS A 2 -6.86 2.82 -17.12
N LEU A 3 -7.71 2.30 -18.00
CA LEU A 3 -9.13 2.65 -18.03
C LEU A 3 -9.85 1.84 -16.94
N TYR A 4 -10.49 2.53 -16.00
CA TYR A 4 -11.31 1.94 -14.94
C TYR A 4 -12.77 2.12 -15.32
N PHE A 5 -13.48 1.01 -15.53
CA PHE A 5 -14.93 1.00 -15.64
C PHE A 5 -15.49 0.24 -14.44
N PRO A 6 -16.15 0.92 -13.48
CA PRO A 6 -16.88 0.25 -12.42
C PRO A 6 -18.01 -0.59 -13.03
N ILE A 7 -18.07 -1.87 -12.67
CA ILE A 7 -19.22 -2.74 -12.96
C ILE A 7 -19.97 -2.83 -11.64
N GLU A 8 -21.08 -2.12 -11.53
CA GLU A 8 -22.07 -2.43 -10.49
C GLU A 8 -22.89 -3.61 -10.99
N ASP A 9 -22.62 -4.80 -10.47
CA ASP A 9 -23.62 -5.85 -10.54
C ASP A 9 -23.55 -6.87 -9.41
N GLN A 10 -24.74 -7.09 -8.83
CA GLN A 10 -25.19 -8.19 -7.97
C GLN A 10 -24.61 -8.30 -6.55
N VAL A 11 -25.19 -7.50 -5.64
CA VAL A 11 -25.07 -7.67 -4.19
C VAL A 11 -25.93 -8.87 -3.75
N SER A 12 -25.35 -10.07 -3.68
CA SER A 12 -25.99 -11.18 -2.98
C SER A 12 -25.70 -11.09 -1.48
N LYS A 13 -26.73 -10.78 -0.68
CA LYS A 13 -26.65 -10.66 0.79
C LYS A 13 -26.88 -12.02 1.45
N ASN A 14 -25.82 -12.77 1.73
CA ASN A 14 -25.91 -13.87 2.70
C ASN A 14 -25.66 -13.34 4.11
N LYS A 15 -26.71 -13.42 4.95
CA LYS A 15 -26.66 -13.13 6.38
C LYS A 15 -25.92 -14.25 7.07
N ASP A 16 -24.60 -14.16 7.14
CA ASP A 16 -23.81 -14.70 8.26
C ASP A 16 -22.37 -14.17 8.18
N LYS A 17 -22.11 -13.14 9.01
CA LYS A 17 -20.80 -12.64 9.43
C LYS A 17 -19.64 -12.61 8.40
N ASN A 18 -19.74 -12.19 7.14
CA ASN A 18 -18.54 -12.25 6.28
C ASN A 18 -18.43 -11.13 5.24
N GLN A 19 -17.38 -10.32 5.44
CA GLN A 19 -16.47 -9.78 4.42
C GLN A 19 -17.08 -9.62 3.01
N THR A 20 -17.47 -8.40 2.65
CA THR A 20 -17.80 -8.03 1.27
C THR A 20 -16.54 -8.14 0.41
N VAL A 21 -16.38 -9.27 -0.26
CA VAL A 21 -15.36 -9.46 -1.30
C VAL A 21 -15.97 -8.92 -2.59
N THR A 22 -15.66 -7.67 -2.92
CA THR A 22 -15.94 -7.13 -4.26
C THR A 22 -14.96 -7.77 -5.24
N LYS A 23 -15.50 -8.59 -6.14
CA LYS A 23 -14.74 -9.17 -7.25
C LYS A 23 -14.61 -8.10 -8.32
N ILE A 24 -13.38 -7.69 -8.62
CA ILE A 24 -13.11 -6.80 -9.74
C ILE A 24 -12.32 -7.59 -10.79
N ILE A 25 -12.88 -7.66 -11.99
CA ILE A 25 -12.20 -8.23 -13.15
C ILE A 25 -11.26 -7.14 -13.70
N LYS A 26 -9.97 -7.46 -13.78
CA LYS A 26 -8.99 -6.57 -14.39
C LYS A 26 -8.45 -7.19 -15.66
N TYR A 27 -8.59 -6.45 -16.76
CA TYR A 27 -8.02 -6.81 -18.06
C TYR A 27 -6.60 -6.26 -18.19
N ASP A 28 -5.71 -7.04 -18.80
CA ASP A 28 -4.35 -6.59 -19.09
C ASP A 28 -4.37 -5.63 -20.29
N THR A 29 -3.96 -4.39 -20.06
CA THR A 29 -3.91 -3.33 -21.07
C THR A 29 -2.51 -3.14 -21.65
N LYS A 30 -1.52 -3.92 -21.20
CA LYS A 30 -0.12 -3.83 -21.67
C LYS A 30 0.18 -4.77 -22.84
N SER A 31 -0.60 -5.84 -22.97
CA SER A 31 -0.50 -6.82 -24.06
C SER A 31 -1.82 -6.88 -24.81
N LEU A 32 -2.12 -5.83 -25.57
CA LEU A 32 -3.32 -5.77 -26.39
C LEU A 32 -3.09 -6.57 -27.68
N PRO A 33 -3.99 -7.50 -28.06
CA PRO A 33 -3.94 -8.15 -29.35
C PRO A 33 -4.01 -7.12 -30.49
N GLU A 34 -3.26 -7.34 -31.57
CA GLU A 34 -3.22 -6.43 -32.72
C GLU A 34 -4.58 -6.31 -33.43
N ASN A 35 -5.43 -7.34 -33.31
CA ASN A 35 -6.80 -7.37 -33.83
C ASN A 35 -7.86 -6.84 -32.85
N TRP A 36 -7.44 -6.24 -31.72
CA TRP A 36 -8.35 -5.70 -30.72
C TRP A 36 -9.01 -4.41 -31.26
N LEU A 37 -10.34 -4.43 -31.39
CA LEU A 37 -11.19 -3.40 -32.02
C LEU A 37 -11.05 -3.23 -33.55
N ILE A 38 -10.35 -4.14 -34.24
CA ILE A 38 -10.17 -4.08 -35.71
C ILE A 38 -11.11 -5.05 -36.44
N GLY A 39 -11.84 -5.91 -35.73
CA GLY A 39 -12.75 -6.89 -36.35
C GLY A 39 -13.96 -6.23 -37.00
N ASP A 40 -14.33 -6.68 -38.20
CA ASP A 40 -15.47 -6.14 -38.96
C ASP A 40 -16.78 -6.16 -38.16
N SER A 41 -16.98 -7.19 -37.31
CA SER A 41 -18.15 -7.33 -36.44
C SER A 41 -18.26 -6.19 -35.41
N ILE A 42 -17.16 -5.85 -34.73
CA ILE A 42 -17.17 -4.80 -33.71
C ILE A 42 -17.21 -3.40 -34.34
N VAL A 43 -16.53 -3.22 -35.47
CA VAL A 43 -16.58 -1.96 -36.22
C VAL A 43 -18.00 -1.68 -36.72
N THR A 44 -18.69 -2.69 -37.24
CA THR A 44 -20.09 -2.57 -37.67
C THR A 44 -21.00 -2.21 -36.50
N GLU A 45 -20.80 -2.84 -35.35
CA GLU A 45 -21.62 -2.60 -34.17
C GLU A 45 -21.38 -1.22 -33.55
N ILE A 46 -20.13 -0.75 -33.52
CA ILE A 46 -19.79 0.61 -33.09
C ILE A 46 -20.42 1.63 -34.04
N ASN A 47 -20.32 1.43 -35.35
CA ASN A 47 -20.93 2.31 -36.34
C ASN A 47 -22.46 2.31 -36.23
N ARG A 48 -23.08 1.17 -35.92
CA ARG A 48 -24.53 1.07 -35.66
C ARG A 48 -24.93 1.92 -34.46
N VAL A 49 -24.16 1.90 -33.37
CA VAL A 49 -24.42 2.72 -32.18
C VAL A 49 -24.23 4.21 -32.48
N ILE A 50 -23.22 4.58 -33.27
CA ILE A 50 -23.00 5.97 -33.71
C ILE A 50 -24.17 6.48 -34.55
N LEU A 51 -24.61 5.71 -35.55
CA LEU A 51 -25.76 6.07 -36.39
C LEU A 51 -27.05 6.22 -35.57
N GLN A 52 -27.24 5.38 -34.55
CA GLN A 52 -28.39 5.49 -33.65
C GLN A 52 -28.34 6.74 -32.77
N LEU A 53 -27.14 7.18 -32.36
CA LEU A 53 -26.96 8.45 -31.64
C LEU A 53 -27.30 9.64 -32.54
N GLU A 54 -26.80 9.64 -33.78
CA GLU A 54 -27.02 10.72 -34.74
C GLU A 54 -28.50 10.86 -35.15
N GLN A 55 -29.25 9.76 -35.17
CA GLN A 55 -30.67 9.73 -35.58
C GLN A 55 -31.66 9.96 -34.44
N SER A 56 -31.22 9.94 -33.18
CA SER A 56 -32.11 10.09 -32.03
C SER A 56 -32.37 11.57 -31.68
N GLU A 57 -33.64 11.97 -31.51
CA GLU A 57 -33.95 13.25 -30.86
C GLU A 57 -33.51 13.17 -29.38
N ALA A 58 -32.56 14.05 -29.04
CA ALA A 58 -31.69 13.92 -27.88
C ALA A 58 -32.40 14.25 -26.56
N SER A 59 -33.16 13.30 -26.03
CA SER A 59 -33.46 13.26 -24.59
C SER A 59 -32.27 12.66 -23.84
N GLN A 60 -31.97 13.18 -22.64
CA GLN A 60 -30.87 12.67 -21.81
C GLN A 60 -30.99 11.16 -21.53
N GLN A 61 -32.22 10.65 -21.39
CA GLN A 61 -32.49 9.23 -21.18
C GLN A 61 -32.08 8.36 -22.38
N ASN A 62 -32.23 8.87 -23.61
CA ASN A 62 -31.77 8.17 -24.80
C ASN A 62 -30.24 8.14 -24.87
N ILE A 63 -29.58 9.24 -24.51
CA ILE A 63 -28.11 9.33 -24.47
C ILE A 63 -27.55 8.35 -23.44
N ASP A 64 -28.12 8.31 -22.23
CA ASP A 64 -27.69 7.41 -21.16
C ASP A 64 -27.87 5.94 -21.59
N LYS A 65 -29.01 5.61 -22.21
CA LYS A 65 -29.27 4.25 -22.73
C LYS A 65 -28.28 3.86 -23.83
N MET A 66 -27.94 4.78 -24.73
CA MET A 66 -26.97 4.50 -25.79
C MET A 66 -25.54 4.37 -25.25
N TYR A 67 -25.19 5.15 -24.24
CA TYR A 67 -23.92 5.00 -23.53
C TYR A 67 -23.80 3.62 -22.87
N GLU A 68 -24.84 3.16 -22.17
CA GLU A 68 -24.85 1.81 -21.59
C GLU A 68 -24.73 0.72 -22.65
N ASN A 69 -25.42 0.87 -23.79
CA ASN A 69 -25.29 -0.05 -24.92
C ASN A 69 -23.85 -0.08 -25.46
N PHE A 70 -23.24 1.08 -25.69
CA PHE A 70 -21.83 1.17 -26.13
C PHE A 70 -20.87 0.51 -25.13
N VAL A 71 -21.04 0.80 -23.84
CA VAL A 71 -20.22 0.22 -22.76
C VAL A 71 -20.38 -1.29 -22.72
N SER A 72 -21.59 -1.82 -22.94
CA SER A 72 -21.84 -3.27 -22.98
C SER A 72 -21.12 -3.94 -24.15
N VAL A 73 -21.18 -3.36 -25.35
CA VAL A 73 -20.49 -3.85 -26.55
C VAL A 73 -18.98 -3.92 -26.31
N LEU A 74 -18.40 -2.87 -25.71
CA LEU A 74 -16.99 -2.85 -25.34
C LEU A 74 -16.64 -3.89 -24.27
N LYS A 75 -17.47 -4.06 -23.23
CA LYS A 75 -17.25 -5.05 -22.17
C LYS A 75 -17.22 -6.48 -22.74
N THR A 76 -18.12 -6.80 -23.67
CA THR A 76 -18.17 -8.11 -24.32
C THR A 76 -16.87 -8.38 -25.09
N GLU A 77 -16.45 -7.47 -25.96
CA GLU A 77 -15.20 -7.60 -26.72
C GLU A 77 -13.96 -7.68 -25.83
N MET A 78 -13.92 -6.88 -24.75
CA MET A 78 -12.84 -6.96 -23.77
C MET A 78 -12.81 -8.32 -23.06
N SER A 79 -13.99 -8.90 -22.75
CA SER A 79 -14.07 -10.21 -22.10
C SER A 79 -13.64 -11.37 -22.99
N GLU A 80 -13.87 -11.27 -24.30
CA GLU A 80 -13.55 -12.33 -25.26
C GLU A 80 -12.09 -12.31 -25.70
N LYS A 81 -11.52 -11.11 -25.90
CA LYS A 81 -10.18 -10.96 -26.52
C LYS A 81 -9.05 -10.65 -25.55
N LEU A 82 -9.34 -10.13 -24.35
CA LEU A 82 -8.30 -9.79 -23.39
C LEU A 82 -8.17 -10.85 -22.30
N SER A 83 -6.92 -11.17 -21.97
CA SER A 83 -6.64 -11.99 -20.79
C SER A 83 -7.07 -11.22 -19.52
N SER A 84 -7.96 -11.83 -18.74
CA SER A 84 -8.46 -11.26 -17.50
C SER A 84 -7.83 -11.96 -16.29
N LYS A 85 -7.63 -11.20 -15.21
CA LYS A 85 -7.21 -11.74 -13.91
C LYS A 85 -8.23 -11.31 -12.86
N GLU A 86 -8.78 -12.28 -12.14
CA GLU A 86 -9.66 -12.01 -10.99
C GLU A 86 -8.80 -11.46 -9.84
N ILE A 87 -9.06 -10.20 -9.44
CA ILE A 87 -8.38 -9.60 -8.31
C ILE A 87 -9.33 -9.64 -7.13
N ARG A 88 -8.96 -10.42 -6.11
CA ARG A 88 -9.63 -10.40 -4.81
C ARG A 88 -9.14 -9.18 -4.04
N ILE A 89 -9.92 -8.11 -4.08
CA ILE A 89 -9.69 -6.96 -3.20
C ILE A 89 -10.34 -7.33 -1.86
N SER A 90 -9.54 -7.89 -0.95
CA SER A 90 -9.96 -7.96 0.44
C SER A 90 -10.01 -6.54 0.98
N ASN A 91 -11.11 -6.13 1.62
CA ASN A 91 -11.24 -4.86 2.35
C ASN A 91 -10.24 -4.69 3.52
N ALA A 92 -9.25 -5.56 3.64
CA ALA A 92 -8.12 -5.39 4.51
C ALA A 92 -7.14 -4.40 3.88
N PHE A 93 -7.23 -3.13 4.28
CA PHE A 93 -6.17 -2.11 4.19
C PHE A 93 -4.86 -2.50 4.92
N ASN A 94 -4.59 -3.81 5.12
CA ASN A 94 -3.50 -4.35 5.91
C ASN A 94 -2.28 -4.78 5.10
N ASN A 95 -2.26 -4.58 3.77
CA ASN A 95 -1.03 -4.70 2.97
C ASN A 95 -0.07 -3.52 3.15
N LYS A 96 -0.06 -2.88 4.33
CA LYS A 96 1.16 -2.26 4.82
C LYS A 96 2.09 -3.42 5.13
N ALA A 97 2.94 -3.79 4.16
CA ALA A 97 4.11 -4.61 4.42
C ALA A 97 4.66 -4.16 5.78
N ARG A 98 4.53 -5.02 6.79
CA ARG A 98 4.94 -4.68 8.16
C ARG A 98 6.43 -4.39 8.02
N LYS A 99 6.81 -3.10 7.97
CA LYS A 99 8.21 -2.69 7.91
C LYS A 99 8.90 -3.53 8.97
N CYS A 100 9.82 -4.41 8.57
CA CYS A 100 10.51 -5.30 9.51
C CYS A 100 10.92 -4.43 10.69
N LYS A 101 10.42 -4.79 11.88
CA LYS A 101 10.71 -4.00 13.08
C LYS A 101 12.23 -3.86 13.11
N LYS A 102 12.70 -2.63 13.24
CA LYS A 102 14.14 -2.34 13.25
C LYS A 102 14.81 -3.29 14.24
N PRO A 103 15.97 -3.88 13.91
CA PRO A 103 16.54 -4.97 14.70
C PRO A 103 16.90 -4.57 16.14
N TRP A 104 17.14 -3.28 16.37
CA TRP A 104 17.35 -2.68 17.69
C TRP A 104 16.05 -2.37 18.47
N TRP A 105 14.88 -2.72 17.94
CA TRP A 105 13.60 -2.48 18.59
C TRP A 105 13.25 -3.60 19.57
N ASN A 106 13.13 -3.28 20.86
CA ASN A 106 12.84 -4.24 21.93
C ASN A 106 11.48 -3.99 22.61
N SER A 107 11.13 -4.86 23.56
CA SER A 107 9.91 -4.76 24.37
C SER A 107 9.85 -3.46 25.17
N GLN A 108 10.97 -3.02 25.74
CA GLN A 108 11.06 -1.76 26.50
C GLN A 108 10.71 -0.54 25.65
N LEU A 109 11.22 -0.46 24.42
CA LEU A 109 10.87 0.61 23.48
C LEU A 109 9.40 0.56 23.09
N THR A 110 8.82 -0.63 22.98
CA THR A 110 7.39 -0.81 22.72
C THR A 110 6.56 -0.26 23.89
N MET A 111 6.96 -0.54 25.12
CA MET A 111 6.30 0.01 26.32
C MET A 111 6.38 1.54 26.36
N LEU A 112 7.58 2.10 26.17
CA LEU A 112 7.78 3.55 26.13
C LEU A 112 6.97 4.22 24.99
N TRP A 113 6.90 3.59 23.82
CA TRP A 113 6.11 4.09 22.70
C TRP A 113 4.60 4.06 23.00
N ASN A 114 4.11 2.99 23.62
CA ASN A 114 2.70 2.89 24.03
C ASN A 114 2.34 3.97 25.06
N ASP A 115 3.24 4.26 26.00
CA ASP A 115 3.11 5.37 26.95
C ASP A 115 3.00 6.72 26.23
N VAL A 116 3.88 6.98 25.26
CA VAL A 116 3.83 8.21 24.43
C VAL A 116 2.48 8.31 23.72
N CYS A 117 2.04 7.25 23.04
CA CYS A 117 0.76 7.20 22.34
C CYS A 117 -0.43 7.47 23.28
N LYS A 118 -0.41 6.88 24.49
CA LYS A 118 -1.47 7.05 25.49
C LYS A 118 -1.58 8.50 25.95
N VAL A 119 -0.45 9.12 26.28
CA VAL A 119 -0.42 10.52 26.73
C VAL A 119 -0.79 11.47 25.59
N GLU A 120 -0.31 11.22 24.37
CA GLU A 120 -0.67 11.99 23.19
C GLU A 120 -2.18 11.96 22.92
N LYS A 121 -2.79 10.77 22.98
CA LYS A 121 -4.24 10.60 22.82
C LYS A 121 -5.01 11.38 23.88
N ASN A 122 -4.55 11.34 25.14
CA ASN A 122 -5.18 12.09 26.22
C ASN A 122 -5.03 13.61 26.06
N TRP A 123 -3.86 14.06 25.63
CA TRP A 123 -3.58 15.47 25.34
C TRP A 123 -4.47 16.00 24.21
N ASN A 124 -4.57 15.26 23.11
CA ASN A 124 -5.39 15.62 21.94
C ASN A 124 -6.89 15.68 22.26
N LYS A 125 -7.37 14.83 23.18
CA LYS A 125 -8.77 14.83 23.63
C LYS A 125 -9.10 15.91 24.67
N CYS A 126 -8.09 16.52 25.31
CA CYS A 126 -8.31 17.47 26.39
C CYS A 126 -8.78 18.84 25.86
N ARG A 127 -9.93 19.31 26.35
CA ARG A 127 -10.49 20.63 26.02
C ARG A 127 -10.16 21.73 27.03
N LEU A 128 -9.81 21.35 28.26
CA LEU A 128 -9.50 22.30 29.34
C LEU A 128 -8.07 22.84 29.21
N SER A 129 -7.90 24.16 29.12
CA SER A 129 -6.60 24.80 28.83
C SER A 129 -5.49 24.43 29.84
N ASN A 130 -5.76 24.56 31.15
CA ASN A 130 -4.77 24.28 32.20
C ASN A 130 -4.31 22.81 32.17
N LYS A 131 -5.25 21.87 32.10
CA LYS A 131 -4.97 20.43 32.02
C LYS A 131 -4.29 20.06 30.71
N LYS A 132 -4.60 20.75 29.60
CA LYS A 132 -3.96 20.55 28.30
C LYS A 132 -2.48 20.97 28.34
N ARG A 133 -2.14 22.05 29.05
CA ARG A 133 -0.74 22.48 29.28
C ARG A 133 0.06 21.43 30.07
N GLU A 134 -0.53 20.90 31.14
CA GLU A 134 0.08 19.84 31.95
C GLU A 134 0.29 18.56 31.13
N LEU A 135 -0.74 18.09 30.42
CA LEU A 135 -0.64 16.91 29.55
C LEU A 135 0.40 17.07 28.44
N ARG A 136 0.56 18.29 27.89
CA ARG A 136 1.64 18.59 26.94
C ARG A 136 3.01 18.43 27.59
N HIS A 137 3.19 18.88 28.84
CA HIS A 137 4.46 18.73 29.54
C HIS A 137 4.80 17.24 29.76
N ILE A 138 3.82 16.45 30.21
CA ILE A 138 3.96 15.00 30.39
C ILE A 138 4.28 14.32 29.06
N PHE A 139 3.60 14.68 27.97
CA PHE A 139 3.86 14.15 26.64
C PHE A 139 5.32 14.39 26.23
N VAL A 140 5.80 15.62 26.37
CA VAL A 140 7.19 15.99 26.03
C VAL A 140 8.19 15.18 26.87
N GLN A 141 7.94 14.99 28.16
CA GLN A 141 8.81 14.17 29.03
C GLN A 141 8.83 12.70 28.57
N LYS A 142 7.68 12.09 28.33
CA LYS A 142 7.57 10.69 27.85
C LYS A 142 8.22 10.50 26.49
N ARG A 143 8.05 11.46 25.57
CA ARG A 143 8.71 11.46 24.26
C ARG A 143 10.23 11.54 24.40
N LYS A 144 10.75 12.44 25.23
CA LYS A 144 12.20 12.53 25.52
C LYS A 144 12.75 11.21 26.08
N LEU A 145 12.01 10.55 26.97
CA LEU A 145 12.40 9.26 27.53
C LEU A 145 12.45 8.16 26.44
N PHE A 146 11.43 8.10 25.59
CA PHE A 146 11.40 7.20 24.44
C PHE A 146 12.58 7.46 23.48
N ASP A 147 12.82 8.72 23.10
CA ASP A 147 13.91 9.10 22.19
C ASP A 147 15.28 8.70 22.75
N ARG A 148 15.52 8.94 24.05
CA ARG A 148 16.73 8.48 24.75
C ARG A 148 16.86 6.96 24.72
N GLY A 149 15.76 6.24 24.96
CA GLY A 149 15.71 4.79 24.86
C GLY A 149 16.09 4.31 23.47
N VAL A 150 15.50 4.90 22.42
CA VAL A 150 15.79 4.55 21.02
C VAL A 150 17.27 4.71 20.71
N GLN A 151 17.87 5.83 21.11
CA GLN A 151 19.29 6.07 20.85
C GLN A 151 20.19 5.10 21.62
N ARG A 152 19.84 4.76 22.87
CA ARG A 152 20.55 3.75 23.65
C ARG A 152 20.51 2.38 22.98
N SER A 153 19.32 1.90 22.61
CA SER A 153 19.17 0.58 21.98
C SER A 153 19.82 0.52 20.59
N LYS A 154 19.77 1.60 19.80
CA LYS A 154 20.53 1.71 18.55
C LYS A 154 22.03 1.56 18.79
N ARG A 155 22.60 2.33 19.73
CA ARG A 155 24.04 2.28 20.03
C ARG A 155 24.46 0.89 20.51
N GLN A 156 23.69 0.28 21.40
CA GLN A 156 23.95 -1.07 21.89
C GLN A 156 23.93 -2.11 20.77
N TYR A 157 22.94 -2.04 19.88
CA TYR A 157 22.85 -2.94 18.73
C TYR A 157 24.06 -2.79 17.81
N TRP A 158 24.42 -1.55 17.44
CA TRP A 158 25.57 -1.32 16.56
C TRP A 158 26.89 -1.71 17.20
N HIS A 159 27.06 -1.48 18.52
CA HIS A 159 28.23 -1.95 19.27
C HIS A 159 28.35 -3.48 19.26
N SER A 160 27.25 -4.18 19.57
CA SER A 160 27.22 -5.64 19.55
C SER A 160 27.49 -6.21 18.15
N MET A 161 26.94 -5.60 17.11
CA MET A 161 27.25 -5.98 15.72
C MET A 161 28.72 -5.74 15.38
N GLN A 162 29.32 -4.65 15.85
CA GLN A 162 30.75 -4.38 15.66
C GLN A 162 31.62 -5.42 16.37
N GLU A 163 31.31 -5.76 17.63
CA GLU A 163 32.03 -6.80 18.38
C GLU A 163 31.93 -8.16 17.69
N GLU A 164 30.73 -8.53 17.20
CA GLU A 164 30.55 -9.76 16.43
C GLU A 164 31.40 -9.81 15.15
N LEU A 165 31.63 -8.66 14.51
CA LEU A 165 32.44 -8.57 13.30
C LEU A 165 33.92 -8.72 13.61
N ILE A 166 34.40 -8.02 14.64
CA ILE A 166 35.78 -8.12 15.13
C ILE A 166 36.09 -9.58 15.51
N ASN A 167 35.18 -10.23 16.24
CA ASN A 167 35.32 -11.65 16.61
C ASN A 167 35.28 -12.61 15.40
N SER A 168 34.66 -12.21 14.28
CA SER A 168 34.60 -13.01 13.05
C SER A 168 35.78 -12.82 12.09
N GLN A 169 36.75 -11.97 12.45
CA GLN A 169 37.90 -11.63 11.60
C GLN A 169 38.77 -12.85 11.22
N GLY A 170 38.75 -13.91 12.04
CA GLY A 170 39.43 -15.18 11.73
C GLY A 170 38.84 -15.97 10.54
N ASN A 171 37.66 -15.58 10.03
CA ASN A 171 37.05 -16.19 8.84
C ASN A 171 36.60 -15.09 7.85
N PRO A 172 37.43 -14.75 6.86
CA PRO A 172 37.14 -13.67 5.90
C PRO A 172 35.80 -13.81 5.17
N LYS A 173 35.38 -15.05 4.86
CA LYS A 173 34.12 -15.32 4.15
C LYS A 173 32.90 -14.98 5.01
N GLU A 174 32.96 -15.30 6.30
CA GLU A 174 31.91 -14.96 7.27
C GLU A 174 31.87 -13.45 7.55
N PHE A 175 33.03 -12.81 7.68
CA PHE A 175 33.16 -11.38 7.86
C PHE A 175 32.47 -10.58 6.74
N TRP A 176 32.83 -10.85 5.47
CA TRP A 176 32.24 -10.16 4.32
C TRP A 176 30.75 -10.46 4.14
N ARG A 177 30.31 -11.68 4.46
CA ARG A 177 28.89 -12.06 4.47
C ARG A 177 28.09 -11.24 5.48
N LYS A 178 28.60 -11.06 6.70
CA LYS A 178 27.97 -10.24 7.74
C LYS A 178 27.96 -8.75 7.35
N ILE A 179 29.07 -8.22 6.83
CA ILE A 179 29.17 -6.84 6.31
C ILE A 179 28.14 -6.57 5.21
N GLY A 180 28.03 -7.46 4.21
CA GLY A 180 27.09 -7.30 3.10
C GLY A 180 25.63 -7.23 3.55
N ARG A 181 25.25 -7.98 4.59
CA ARG A 181 23.89 -7.93 5.16
C ARG A 181 23.57 -6.59 5.84
N MET A 182 24.56 -5.90 6.38
CA MET A 182 24.34 -4.60 7.04
C MET A 182 24.04 -3.47 6.04
N GLY A 183 24.67 -3.49 4.86
CA GLY A 183 24.56 -2.43 3.84
C GLY A 183 23.41 -2.59 2.83
N VAL A 184 23.03 -3.83 2.47
CA VAL A 184 22.16 -4.07 1.29
C VAL A 184 20.67 -4.25 1.64
N GLY A 185 20.34 -4.64 2.88
CA GLY A 185 18.95 -4.96 3.27
C GLY A 185 18.21 -3.92 4.11
N SER A 186 18.87 -2.87 4.61
CA SER A 186 18.33 -2.02 5.68
C SER A 186 17.97 -0.59 5.27
N GLY A 187 18.28 -0.17 4.04
CA GLY A 187 18.09 1.22 3.58
C GLY A 187 18.93 2.25 4.33
N VAL A 188 19.88 1.80 5.16
CA VAL A 188 20.82 2.66 5.89
C VAL A 188 22.12 2.71 5.09
N LYS A 189 22.43 3.87 4.49
CA LYS A 189 23.78 4.15 3.99
C LYS A 189 24.72 4.17 5.20
N ILE A 190 25.55 3.14 5.36
CA ILE A 190 26.64 3.14 6.32
C ILE A 190 27.80 3.90 5.66
N LEU A 191 27.97 5.18 6.02
CA LEU A 191 29.21 5.90 5.74
C LEU A 191 30.27 5.39 6.71
N PHE A 192 31.15 4.51 6.25
CA PHE A 192 32.38 4.22 6.96
C PHE A 192 33.31 5.42 6.82
N GLN A 193 33.34 6.27 7.84
CA GLN A 193 34.40 7.28 7.97
C GLN A 193 35.59 6.61 8.63
N TRP A 194 36.52 6.11 7.81
CA TRP A 194 37.81 5.62 8.29
C TRP A 194 38.58 6.79 8.91
N ARG A 195 38.85 6.70 10.20
CA ARG A 195 39.80 7.58 10.88
C ARG A 195 41.13 6.84 10.89
N SER A 196 42.02 7.21 9.98
CA SER A 196 43.42 6.80 10.06
C SER A 196 44.04 7.55 11.25
N ASN A 197 44.62 6.80 12.20
CA ASN A 197 45.59 7.35 13.14
C ASN A 197 46.93 7.50 12.44
#